data_AF-A0A258L0A9-F1
#
_entry.id   AF-A0A258L0A9-F1
#
_cell.length_a   1.000
_cell.length_b   1.000
_cell.length_c   1.000
_cell.angle_alpha   90.00
_cell.angle_beta   90.00
_cell.angle_gamma   90.00
#
_symmetry.space_group_name_H-M   'P 1'
#
loop_
_entity.id
_entity.type
_entity.pdbx_description
1 polymer ?
#
loop_
_entity_poly.entity_id
_entity_poly.type
_entity_poly.pdbx_seq_one_letter_code
_entity_poly.pdbx_strand_id
1 'polypeptide(L)' 'MLSAFLSPLVLIGLLLAGWEIACARLAVPAYLLPPPSAIGTALIEGWPLLLASAWGTLSTALLALVTLVIKT' A
#
# COMPACT_ATOMS: atom_id res chain seq x y z
N MET A 1 20.44 0.86 17.12
CA MET A 1 19.66 1.58 16.09
C MET A 1 18.98 0.62 15.11
N LEU A 2 19.67 -0.41 14.58
CA LEU A 2 19.06 -1.41 13.67
C LEU A 2 17.97 -2.27 14.33
N SER A 3 18.14 -2.63 15.60
CA SER A 3 17.19 -3.43 16.38
C SER A 3 15.80 -2.80 16.54
N ALA A 4 15.72 -1.46 16.55
CA ALA A 4 14.44 -0.74 16.65
C ALA A 4 13.58 -0.90 15.39
N PHE A 5 14.20 -1.10 14.23
CA PHE A 5 13.50 -1.33 12.96
C PHE A 5 13.26 -2.81 12.69
N LEU A 6 14.13 -3.71 13.17
CA LEU A 6 13.92 -5.16 13.00
C LEU A 6 12.65 -5.64 13.68
N SER A 7 12.37 -5.16 14.90
CA SER A 7 11.22 -5.62 15.68
C SER A 7 9.87 -5.41 14.96
N PRO A 8 9.53 -4.20 14.45
CA PRO A 8 8.30 -4.01 13.70
C PRO A 8 8.30 -4.75 12.35
N LEU A 9 9.44 -4.84 11.66
CA LEU A 9 9.51 -5.56 10.37
C LEU A 9 9.21 -7.05 10.53
N VAL A 10 9.77 -7.67 11.57
CA VAL A 10 9.53 -9.08 11.90
C VAL A 10 8.07 -9.30 12.26
N LEU A 11 7.47 -8.42 13.07
CA LEU A 11 6.05 -8.50 13.40
C LEU A 11 5.16 -8.40 12.16
N ILE A 12 5.45 -7.43 11.27
CA ILE A 12 4.73 -7.26 10.00
C ILE A 12 4.88 -8.52 9.15
N GLY A 13 6.09 -9.04 8.98
CA GLY A 13 6.34 -10.27 8.23
C GLY A 13 5.58 -11.47 8.77
N LEU A 14 5.54 -11.64 10.10
CA LEU A 14 4.78 -12.70 10.76
C LEU A 14 3.27 -12.55 10.55
N LEU A 15 2.75 -11.33 10.64
CA LEU A 15 1.33 -11.06 10.39
C LEU A 15 0.95 -11.35 8.94
N LEU A 16 1.75 -10.89 7.97
CA LEU A 16 1.51 -11.16 6.55
C LEU A 16 1.61 -12.65 6.24
N ALA A 17 2.59 -13.36 6.79
CA ALA A 17 2.72 -14.81 6.63
C ALA A 17 1.53 -15.55 7.24
N GLY A 18 1.11 -15.17 8.46
CA GLY A 18 -0.08 -15.72 9.10
C GLY A 18 -1.35 -15.49 8.28
N TRP A 19 -1.49 -14.31 7.67
CA TRP A 19 -2.60 -13.98 6.79
C TRP A 19 -2.60 -14.80 5.49
N GLU A 20 -1.46 -14.92 4.80
CA GLU A 20 -1.33 -15.76 3.60
C GLU A 20 -1.72 -17.21 3.90
N ILE A 21 -1.20 -17.75 5.01
CA ILE A 21 -1.51 -19.11 5.47
C ILE A 21 -2.99 -19.24 5.81
N ALA A 22 -3.59 -18.27 6.51
CA ALA A 22 -5.01 -18.29 6.82
C ALA A 22 -5.89 -18.27 5.56
N CYS A 23 -5.57 -17.43 4.57
CA CYS A 23 -6.27 -17.42 3.28
C CYS A 23 -6.19 -18.78 2.58
N ALA A 24 -4.99 -19.37 2.54
CA ALA A 24 -4.76 -20.67 1.90
C ALA A 24 -5.46 -21.82 2.64
N ARG A 25 -5.44 -21.83 3.98
CA ARG A 25 -6.02 -22.91 4.81
C ARG A 25 -7.53 -22.85 4.90
N LEU A 26 -8.09 -21.64 4.94
CA LEU A 26 -9.54 -21.41 5.03
C LEU A 26 -10.19 -21.35 3.63
N ALA A 27 -9.40 -21.52 2.56
CA ALA A 27 -9.85 -21.42 1.17
C ALA A 27 -10.68 -20.15 0.92
N VAL A 28 -10.22 -19.02 1.48
CA VAL A 28 -10.95 -17.75 1.41
C VAL A 28 -11.03 -17.31 -0.05
N PRO A 29 -12.22 -17.00 -0.57
CA PRO A 29 -12.34 -16.57 -1.95
C PRO A 29 -11.60 -15.25 -2.19
N ALA A 30 -10.81 -15.19 -3.27
CA ALA A 30 -9.96 -14.04 -3.59
C ALA A 30 -10.75 -12.73 -3.82
N TYR A 31 -12.03 -12.82 -4.21
CA TYR A 31 -12.89 -11.64 -4.35
C TYR A 31 -13.25 -11.00 -3.00
N LEU A 32 -13.20 -11.76 -1.91
CA LEU A 32 -13.55 -11.32 -0.57
C LEU A 32 -12.31 -10.85 0.18
N LEU A 33 -11.22 -11.62 0.08
CA LEU A 33 -9.93 -11.28 0.66
C LEU A 33 -8.81 -11.90 -0.18
N PRO A 34 -8.11 -11.12 -1.02
CA PRO A 34 -6.95 -11.62 -1.74
C PRO A 34 -5.80 -11.88 -0.76
N PRO A 35 -4.97 -12.91 -1.00
CA PRO A 35 -3.76 -13.13 -0.24
C PRO A 35 -2.79 -11.94 -0.41
N PRO A 36 -1.96 -11.61 0.61
CA PRO A 36 -1.03 -10.50 0.52
C PRO A 36 -0.06 -10.59 -0.67
N SER A 37 0.31 -11.80 -1.10
CA SER A 37 1.09 -12.02 -2.32
C SER A 37 0.42 -11.46 -3.58
N ALA A 38 -0.89 -11.69 -3.74
CA ALA A 38 -1.68 -11.20 -4.88
C ALA A 38 -1.84 -9.68 -4.87
N ILE A 39 -1.94 -9.07 -3.68
CA ILE A 39 -1.95 -7.61 -3.52
C ILE A 39 -0.61 -7.03 -4.01
N GLY A 40 0.51 -7.68 -3.67
CA GLY A 40 1.83 -7.29 -4.12
C GLY A 40 1.99 -7.31 -5.65
N THR A 41 1.52 -8.37 -6.32
CA THR A 41 1.53 -8.45 -7.79
C THR A 41 0.67 -7.36 -8.41
N ALA A 42 -0.55 -7.17 -7.93
CA ALA A 42 -1.45 -6.13 -8.43
C ALA A 42 -0.87 -4.71 -8.26
N LEU A 43 -0.12 -4.47 -7.18
CA LEU A 43 0.56 -3.20 -6.95
C LEU A 43 1.66 -2.95 -7.99
N ILE A 44 2.46 -3.96 -8.30
CA ILE A 44 3.56 -3.86 -9.28
C ILE A 44 2.99 -3.68 -10.69
N GLU A 45 1.98 -4.47 -11.06
CA GLU A 45 1.33 -4.39 -12.37
C GLU A 45 0.58 -3.06 -12.56
N GLY A 46 -0.09 -2.59 -11.51
CA GLY A 46 -0.82 -1.34 -11.49
C GLY A 46 0.04 -0.10 -11.22
N TRP A 47 1.34 -0.26 -10.96
CA TRP A 47 2.22 0.82 -10.52
C TRP A 47 2.14 2.10 -11.37
N PRO A 48 2.27 2.07 -12.72
CA PRO A 48 2.20 3.28 -13.53
C PRO A 48 0.82 3.97 -13.44
N LEU A 49 -0.26 3.20 -13.35
CA LEU A 49 -1.62 3.74 -13.22
C LEU A 49 -1.85 4.38 -11.84
N LEU A 50 -1.37 3.72 -10.78
CA LEU A 50 -1.41 4.23 -9.41
C LEU A 50 -0.63 5.54 -9.30
N LEU A 51 0.56 5.60 -9.91
CA LEU A 51 1.41 6.79 -9.92
C LEU A 51 0.73 7.95 -10.67
N ALA A 52 0.14 7.68 -11.84
CA ALA A 52 -0.59 8.69 -12.61
C ALA A 52 -1.77 9.26 -11.82
N SER A 53 -2.53 8.40 -11.13
CA SER A 53 -3.67 8.81 -10.31
C SER A 53 -3.24 9.62 -9.07
N ALA A 54 -2.19 9.17 -8.39
CA ALA A 54 -1.60 9.87 -7.26
C ALA A 54 -1.05 11.24 -7.68
N TRP A 55 -0.41 11.32 -8.85
CA TRP A 55 0.12 12.56 -9.40
C TRP A 55 -0.96 13.59 -9.70
N GLY A 56 -2.11 13.18 -10.25
CA GLY A 56 -3.26 14.08 -10.44
C GLY A 56 -3.73 14.70 -9.13
N THR A 57 -3.82 13.89 -8.06
CA THR A 57 -4.21 14.37 -6.73
C THR A 57 -3.16 15.31 -6.13
N LEU A 58 -1.88 14.91 -6.19
CA LEU A 58 -0.77 15.68 -5.63
C LEU A 58 -0.60 17.02 -6.34
N SER A 59 -0.66 17.03 -7.67
CA SER A 59 -0.55 18.26 -8.47
C SER A 59 -1.69 19.23 -8.18
N THR A 60 -2.94 18.72 -8.06
CA THR A 60 -4.09 19.55 -7.67
C THR A 60 -3.91 20.14 -6.27
N ALA A 61 -3.47 19.34 -5.30
CA ALA A 61 -3.20 19.81 -3.95
C ALA A 61 -2.09 20.88 -3.91
N LEU A 62 -1.01 20.68 -4.67
CA LEU A 62 0.09 21.65 -4.80
C LEU A 62 -0.37 22.97 -5.45
N LEU A 63 -1.15 22.91 -6.53
CA LEU A 63 -1.68 24.10 -7.20
C LEU A 63 -2.64 24.87 -6.27
N ALA A 64 -3.50 24.17 -5.52
CA ALA A 64 -4.38 24.77 -4.53
C ALA A 64 -3.58 25.45 -3.40
N LEU A 65 -2.51 24.81 -2.91
CA LEU A 65 -1.63 25.40 -1.91
C LEU A 65 -0.94 26.66 -2.44
N VAL A 66 -0.41 26.63 -3.67
CA VAL A 66 0.26 27.78 -4.29
C VAL A 66 -0.72 28.95 -4.49
N THR A 67 -1.92 28.68 -5.00
CA THR A 67 -2.94 29.73 -5.18
C THR A 67 -3.39 30.34 -3.86
N LEU A 68 -3.47 29.55 -2.79
CA LEU A 68 -3.72 30.04 -1.44
C LEU A 68 -2.60 30.97 -0.96
N VAL A 69 -1.33 30.54 -1.07
CA VAL A 69 -0.16 31.31 -0.61
C VAL A 69 -0.02 32.65 -1.34
N ILE A 70 -0.34 32.71 -2.64
CA ILE A 70 -0.27 33.96 -3.43
C ILE A 70 -1.39 34.94 -3.05
N LYS A 71 -2.53 34.45 -2.57
CA LYS A 71 -3.69 35.28 -2.21
C LYS A 71 -3.57 35.91 -0.81
N THR A 72 -2.71 35.37 0.05
CA THR A 72 -2.31 35.94 1.35
C THR A 72 -1.27 37.04 1.21
#